data_AF-A0A8H6E7N4-F1
#
_entry.id   AF-A0A8H6E7N4-F1
#
_cell.length_a   1.000
_cell.length_b   1.000
_cell.length_c   1.000
_cell.angle_alpha   90.00
_cell.angle_beta   90.00
_cell.angle_gamma   90.00
#
_symmetry.space_group_name_H-M   'P 1'
#
loop_
_entity.id
_entity.type
_entity.pdbx_description
1 polymer ?
#
loop_
_entity_poly.entity_id
_entity_poly.type
_entity_poly.pdbx_seq_one_letter_code
_entity_poly.pdbx_strand_id
1 'polypeptide(L)'
;MAYEIYYAFTTTSTWFEKLAFLVWFEFDLGFSITAIQQAHRPDQRIRLTRNMICGVLAGILFLRWLASMYPDEREQITAYWTGILLQFPIGWICLYSLWKKHDTSGHSLEMWVTRYLGCFTAYGVFFWRYLNIPQNWAYVGSAWSIWTIVLTLIPETIYPFVYFWVFRASKVKSE
;
A
#
# COMPACT_ATOMS: atom_id res chain seq x y z
N MET A 1 -3.88 -5.13 3.35
CA MET A 1 -4.79 -6.06 4.10
C MET A 1 -4.89 -5.81 5.61
N ALA A 2 -3.92 -6.13 6.47
CA ALA A 2 -4.10 -5.98 7.93
C ALA A 2 -4.35 -4.54 8.39
N TYR A 3 -3.63 -3.59 7.77
CA TYR A 3 -3.81 -2.15 7.94
C TYR A 3 -5.26 -1.71 7.65
N GLU A 4 -5.76 -2.06 6.45
CA GLU A 4 -7.12 -1.73 6.01
C GLU A 4 -8.17 -2.27 6.97
N ILE A 5 -8.06 -3.54 7.39
CA ILE A 5 -9.01 -4.13 8.33
C ILE A 5 -8.97 -3.40 9.66
N TYR A 6 -7.78 -3.24 10.26
CA TYR A 6 -7.67 -2.69 11.61
C TYR A 6 -8.21 -1.25 11.68
N TYR A 7 -7.71 -0.37 10.82
CA TYR A 7 -8.08 1.05 10.85
C TYR A 7 -9.50 1.31 10.32
N ALA A 8 -10.06 0.44 9.47
CA ALA A 8 -11.47 0.52 9.11
C ALA A 8 -12.37 0.43 10.34
N PHE A 9 -12.02 -0.36 11.37
CA PHE A 9 -12.84 -0.51 12.57
C PHE A 9 -12.45 0.42 13.72
N THR A 10 -11.20 0.88 13.80
CA THR A 10 -10.74 1.73 14.91
C THR A 10 -10.84 3.23 14.62
N THR A 11 -10.65 3.66 13.37
CA THR A 11 -10.59 5.10 13.03
C THR A 11 -11.93 5.68 12.57
N THR A 12 -12.82 4.86 12.02
CA THR A 12 -14.09 5.31 11.43
C THR A 12 -15.23 5.32 12.45
N SER A 13 -16.17 6.25 12.29
CA SER A 13 -17.34 6.37 13.18
C SER A 13 -18.64 6.03 12.45
N THR A 14 -18.75 6.38 11.17
CA THR A 14 -19.97 6.15 10.39
C THR A 14 -19.89 4.89 9.56
N TRP A 15 -21.05 4.33 9.22
CA TRP A 15 -21.14 3.21 8.27
C TRP A 15 -20.56 3.55 6.90
N PHE A 16 -20.75 4.80 6.45
CA PHE A 16 -20.21 5.25 5.17
C PHE A 16 -18.67 5.25 5.16
N GLU A 17 -18.04 5.78 6.21
CA GLU A 17 -16.57 5.76 6.35
C GLU A 17 -16.03 4.32 6.43
N LYS A 18 -16.71 3.43 7.17
CA LYS A 18 -16.36 2.01 7.23
C LYS A 18 -16.38 1.37 5.85
N LEU A 19 -17.46 1.55 5.11
CA LEU A 19 -17.60 0.99 3.77
C LEU A 19 -16.52 1.55 2.83
N ALA A 20 -16.24 2.86 2.88
CA ALA A 20 -15.20 3.48 2.06
C ALA A 20 -13.80 2.88 2.29
N PHE A 21 -13.45 2.56 3.54
CA PHE A 21 -12.21 1.83 3.85
C PHE A 21 -12.27 0.37 3.39
N LEU A 22 -13.40 -0.31 3.60
CA LEU A 22 -13.54 -1.72 3.23
C LEU A 22 -13.50 -1.96 1.72
N VAL A 23 -13.84 -0.97 0.88
CA VAL A 23 -13.65 -1.07 -0.58
C VAL A 23 -12.17 -1.29 -0.94
N TRP A 24 -11.25 -0.60 -0.26
CA TRP A 24 -9.81 -0.81 -0.50
C TRP A 24 -9.36 -2.20 -0.06
N PHE A 25 -9.89 -2.68 1.07
CA PHE A 25 -9.70 -4.07 1.49
C PHE A 25 -10.24 -5.08 0.48
N GLU A 26 -11.40 -4.82 -0.12
CA GLU A 26 -11.99 -5.69 -1.15
C GLU A 26 -11.09 -5.79 -2.39
N PHE A 27 -10.53 -4.67 -2.86
CA PHE A 27 -9.57 -4.69 -3.96
C PHE A 27 -8.32 -5.51 -3.61
N ASP A 28 -7.72 -5.27 -2.45
CA ASP A 28 -6.56 -6.04 -1.95
C ASP A 28 -6.85 -7.55 -1.92
N LEU A 29 -8.04 -7.93 -1.45
CA LEU A 29 -8.48 -9.31 -1.35
C LEU A 29 -8.69 -9.92 -2.74
N GLY A 30 -9.36 -9.20 -3.64
CA GLY A 30 -9.57 -9.62 -5.03
C GLY A 30 -8.25 -9.87 -5.76
N PHE A 31 -7.31 -8.92 -5.68
CA PHE A 31 -5.97 -9.08 -6.27
C PHE A 31 -5.22 -10.28 -5.67
N SER A 32 -5.28 -10.44 -4.36
CA SER A 32 -4.63 -11.57 -3.67
C SER A 32 -5.21 -12.91 -4.11
N ILE A 33 -6.54 -13.02 -4.22
CA ILE A 33 -7.22 -14.24 -4.67
C ILE A 33 -6.82 -14.56 -6.11
N THR A 34 -6.90 -13.59 -7.02
CA THR A 34 -6.52 -13.78 -8.43
C THR A 34 -5.06 -14.19 -8.55
N ALA A 35 -4.15 -13.55 -7.80
CA ALA A 35 -2.73 -13.90 -7.80
C ALA A 35 -2.50 -15.35 -7.32
N ILE A 36 -3.14 -15.77 -6.23
CA ILE A 36 -3.02 -17.14 -5.70
C ILE A 36 -3.57 -18.16 -6.72
N GLN A 37 -4.70 -17.86 -7.33
CA GLN A 37 -5.36 -18.77 -8.26
C GLN A 37 -4.62 -18.91 -9.60
N GLN A 38 -3.96 -17.86 -10.08
CA GLN A 38 -3.32 -17.86 -11.40
C GLN A 38 -1.83 -18.18 -11.33
N ALA A 39 -1.10 -17.76 -10.28
CA ALA A 39 0.35 -17.92 -10.22
C ALA A 39 0.81 -19.21 -9.51
N HIS A 40 -0.06 -19.86 -8.73
CA HIS A 40 0.34 -21.00 -7.90
C HIS A 40 -0.42 -22.29 -8.23
N ARG A 41 0.28 -23.42 -8.11
CA ARG A 41 -0.30 -24.75 -8.26
C ARG A 41 -1.22 -25.10 -7.07
N PRO A 42 -2.25 -25.96 -7.26
CA PRO A 42 -3.24 -26.27 -6.23
C PRO A 42 -2.66 -26.74 -4.88
N ASP A 43 -1.57 -27.50 -4.91
CA ASP A 43 -0.82 -28.00 -3.75
C ASP A 43 -0.18 -26.88 -2.92
N GLN A 44 0.20 -25.77 -3.56
CA GLN A 44 0.83 -24.63 -2.91
C GLN A 44 -0.20 -23.63 -2.37
N ARG A 45 -1.39 -23.56 -2.97
CA ARG A 45 -2.44 -22.58 -2.63
C ARG A 45 -2.86 -22.67 -1.17
N ILE A 46 -3.12 -23.88 -0.66
CA ILE A 46 -3.60 -24.07 0.72
C ILE A 46 -2.58 -23.54 1.74
N ARG A 47 -1.30 -23.88 1.55
CA ARG A 47 -0.22 -23.41 2.43
C ARG A 47 -0.04 -21.91 2.36
N LEU A 48 -0.09 -21.34 1.15
CA LEU A 48 0.06 -19.90 0.95
C LEU A 48 -1.09 -19.12 1.56
N THR A 49 -2.34 -19.52 1.29
CA THR A 49 -3.55 -18.89 1.86
C THR A 49 -3.51 -18.95 3.39
N ARG A 50 -3.16 -20.10 3.98
CA ARG A 50 -3.00 -20.21 5.43
C ARG A 50 -1.96 -19.24 5.98
N ASN A 51 -0.78 -19.17 5.35
CA ASN A 51 0.28 -18.25 5.78
C ASN A 51 -0.15 -16.79 5.64
N MET A 52 -0.90 -16.42 4.60
CA MET A 52 -1.45 -15.08 4.43
C MET A 52 -2.48 -14.74 5.51
N ILE A 53 -3.38 -15.65 5.83
CA ILE A 53 -4.36 -15.46 6.93
C ILE A 53 -3.61 -15.27 8.26
N CYS A 54 -2.66 -16.14 8.58
CA CYS A 54 -1.85 -16.00 9.79
C CYS A 54 -1.07 -14.67 9.81
N GLY A 55 -0.53 -14.25 8.67
CA GLY A 55 0.16 -12.96 8.52
C GLY A 55 -0.77 -11.77 8.74
N VAL A 56 -2.00 -11.81 8.22
CA VAL A 56 -3.01 -10.76 8.45
C VAL A 56 -3.38 -10.69 9.93
N LEU A 57 -3.66 -11.83 10.57
CA LEU A 57 -3.98 -11.88 12.00
C LEU A 57 -2.82 -11.36 12.86
N ALA A 58 -1.58 -11.78 12.56
CA ALA A 58 -0.39 -11.28 13.23
C ALA A 58 -0.22 -9.77 13.02
N GLY A 59 -0.46 -9.27 11.82
CA GLY A 59 -0.42 -7.84 11.50
C GLY A 59 -1.47 -7.04 12.28
N ILE A 60 -2.71 -7.54 12.41
CA ILE A 60 -3.76 -6.90 13.21
C ILE A 60 -3.35 -6.84 14.68
N LEU A 61 -2.83 -7.94 15.24
CA LEU A 61 -2.36 -7.98 16.63
C LEU A 61 -1.19 -7.01 16.85
N PHE A 62 -0.26 -6.93 15.89
CA PHE A 62 0.84 -5.99 15.93
C PHE A 62 0.36 -4.54 15.89
N LEU A 63 -0.57 -4.19 15.01
CA LEU A 63 -1.15 -2.85 14.93
C LEU A 63 -1.90 -2.49 16.22
N ARG A 64 -2.64 -3.44 16.81
CA ARG A 64 -3.29 -3.26 18.11
C ARG A 64 -2.29 -3.01 19.23
N TRP A 65 -1.20 -3.78 19.27
CA TRP A 65 -0.12 -3.57 20.24
C TRP A 65 0.53 -2.19 20.04
N LEU A 66 0.80 -1.81 18.79
CA LEU A 66 1.38 -0.50 18.47
C LEU A 66 0.46 0.66 18.88
N ALA A 67 -0.85 0.56 18.61
CA ALA A 67 -1.83 1.55 19.03
C ALA A 67 -1.97 1.63 20.55
N SER A 68 -1.79 0.52 21.28
CA SER A 68 -1.76 0.54 22.75
C SER A 68 -0.52 1.24 23.33
N MET A 69 0.60 1.22 22.61
CA MET A 69 1.84 1.93 22.99
C MET A 69 1.78 3.42 22.67
N TYR A 70 1.07 3.80 21.60
CA TYR A 70 0.89 5.18 21.16
C TYR A 70 -0.60 5.52 21.08
N PRO A 71 -1.27 5.69 22.24
CA PRO A 71 -2.69 6.01 22.27
C PRO A 71 -2.92 7.40 21.68
N ASP A 72 -3.86 7.48 20.73
CA ASP A 72 -4.24 8.70 20.03
C ASP A 72 -5.75 8.70 19.77
N GLU A 73 -6.35 9.88 19.61
CA GLU A 73 -7.77 10.00 19.31
C GLU A 73 -8.11 9.29 17.99
N ARG A 74 -8.86 8.18 18.09
CA ARG A 74 -9.23 7.32 16.97
C ARG A 74 -8.02 6.76 16.19
N GLU A 75 -6.86 6.70 16.85
CA GLU A 75 -5.61 6.16 16.31
C GLU A 75 -5.14 6.83 15.01
N GLN A 76 -5.50 8.11 14.77
CA GLN A 76 -5.29 8.80 13.49
C GLN A 76 -3.82 9.03 13.16
N ILE A 77 -3.02 9.45 14.14
CA ILE A 77 -1.58 9.66 14.02
C ILE A 77 -0.88 8.33 13.74
N THR A 78 -1.25 7.28 14.49
CA THR A 78 -0.67 5.94 14.33
C THR A 78 -1.04 5.35 12.97
N ALA A 79 -2.29 5.52 12.51
CA ALA A 79 -2.73 5.15 11.17
C ALA A 79 -1.92 5.87 10.09
N TYR A 80 -1.74 7.18 10.22
CA TYR A 80 -0.95 7.97 9.28
C TYR A 80 0.48 7.43 9.11
N TRP A 81 1.21 7.28 10.22
CA TRP A 81 2.61 6.86 10.17
C TRP A 81 2.76 5.41 9.70
N THR A 82 1.91 4.51 10.19
CA THR A 82 1.94 3.11 9.73
C THR A 82 1.60 2.98 8.26
N GLY A 83 0.64 3.77 7.75
CA GLY A 83 0.29 3.80 6.34
C GLY A 83 1.44 4.28 5.46
N ILE A 84 2.08 5.39 5.82
CA ILE A 84 3.24 5.92 5.07
C ILE A 84 4.43 4.95 5.10
N LEU A 85 4.74 4.39 6.27
CA LEU A 85 5.82 3.42 6.41
C LEU A 85 5.56 2.11 5.65
N LEU A 86 4.30 1.70 5.53
CA LEU A 86 3.91 0.54 4.73
C LEU A 86 4.04 0.82 3.23
N GLN A 87 3.68 2.03 2.79
CA GLN A 87 3.82 2.43 1.38
C GLN A 87 5.27 2.52 0.93
N PHE A 88 6.17 2.95 1.83
CA PHE A 88 7.58 3.18 1.53
C PHE A 88 8.28 1.98 0.85
N PRO A 89 8.34 0.77 1.43
CA PRO A 89 9.05 -0.35 0.80
C PRO A 89 8.37 -0.87 -0.46
N ILE A 90 7.05 -0.70 -0.64
CA ILE A 90 6.29 -1.30 -1.74
C ILE A 90 6.79 -0.80 -3.10
N GLY A 91 6.85 0.53 -3.28
CA GLY A 91 7.27 1.13 -4.54
C GLY A 91 8.71 0.73 -4.90
N TRP A 92 9.62 0.80 -3.93
CA TRP A 92 11.03 0.46 -4.10
C TRP A 92 11.24 -1.02 -4.42
N ILE A 93 10.54 -1.95 -3.75
CA ILE A 93 10.65 -3.39 -4.02
C ILE A 93 10.12 -3.70 -5.42
N CYS A 94 9.01 -3.11 -5.84
CA CYS A 94 8.48 -3.28 -7.19
C CYS A 94 9.47 -2.80 -8.24
N LEU A 95 10.05 -1.60 -8.06
CA LEU A 95 11.04 -1.05 -8.99
C LEU A 95 12.32 -1.90 -9.04
N TYR A 96 12.81 -2.32 -7.88
CA TYR A 96 13.99 -3.19 -7.76
C TYR A 96 13.77 -4.56 -8.43
N SER A 97 12.61 -5.19 -8.20
CA SER A 97 12.27 -6.47 -8.82
C SER A 97 12.24 -6.37 -10.34
N LEU A 98 11.60 -5.32 -10.87
CA LEU A 98 11.51 -5.05 -12.30
C LEU A 98 12.90 -4.83 -12.92
N TRP A 99 13.71 -3.98 -12.31
CA TRP A 99 15.07 -3.69 -12.77
C TRP A 99 15.99 -4.91 -12.70
N LYS A 100 15.95 -5.67 -11.60
CA LYS A 100 16.82 -6.84 -11.40
C LYS A 100 16.45 -8.00 -12.32
N LYS A 101 15.16 -8.35 -12.39
CA LYS A 101 14.70 -9.52 -13.15
C LYS A 101 14.65 -9.27 -14.65
N HIS A 102 14.65 -8.01 -15.09
CA HIS A 102 14.47 -7.65 -16.50
C HIS A 102 13.24 -8.34 -17.11
N ASP A 103 12.19 -8.49 -16.30
CA ASP A 103 10.96 -9.20 -16.66
C ASP A 103 9.78 -8.39 -16.13
N THR A 104 8.78 -8.20 -16.98
CA THR A 104 7.52 -7.53 -16.66
C THR A 104 6.46 -8.48 -16.08
N SER A 105 6.77 -9.77 -15.94
CA SER A 105 5.84 -10.75 -15.38
C SER A 105 5.42 -10.39 -13.95
N GLY A 106 4.11 -10.31 -13.72
CA GLY A 106 3.53 -9.85 -12.45
C GLY A 106 3.50 -8.32 -12.28
N HIS A 107 3.90 -7.56 -13.30
CA HIS A 107 3.85 -6.11 -13.34
C HIS A 107 2.84 -5.64 -14.40
N SER A 108 1.99 -4.68 -14.07
CA SER A 108 1.01 -4.07 -14.99
C SER A 108 1.02 -2.55 -14.84
N LEU A 109 0.83 -1.85 -15.96
CA LEU A 109 0.69 -0.39 -15.99
C LEU A 109 -0.64 0.06 -15.38
N GLU A 110 -1.71 -0.72 -15.55
CA GLU A 110 -3.01 -0.47 -14.94
C GLU A 110 -2.95 -0.56 -13.41
N MET A 111 -2.24 -1.56 -12.88
CA MET A 111 -1.96 -1.68 -11.45
C MET A 111 -1.13 -0.49 -10.95
N TRP A 112 -0.12 -0.08 -11.72
CA TRP A 112 0.68 1.09 -11.40
C TRP A 112 -0.14 2.39 -11.38
N VAL A 113 -0.97 2.65 -12.40
CA VAL A 113 -1.83 3.85 -12.45
C VAL A 113 -2.75 3.91 -11.24
N THR A 114 -3.41 2.79 -10.91
CA THR A 114 -4.29 2.71 -9.74
C THR A 114 -3.56 3.04 -8.45
N ARG A 115 -2.36 2.45 -8.27
CA ARG A 115 -1.52 2.71 -7.09
C ARG A 115 -1.02 4.15 -7.03
N TYR A 116 -0.60 4.71 -8.16
CA TYR A 116 -0.10 6.08 -8.26
C TYR A 116 -1.20 7.07 -7.90
N LEU A 117 -2.38 6.94 -8.50
CA LEU A 117 -3.55 7.76 -8.16
C LEU A 117 -3.97 7.59 -6.70
N GLY A 118 -3.88 6.37 -6.16
CA GLY A 118 -4.10 6.10 -4.74
C GLY A 118 -3.15 6.90 -3.84
N CYS A 119 -1.84 6.91 -4.15
CA CYS A 119 -0.84 7.68 -3.41
C CYS A 119 -1.16 9.19 -3.44
N PHE A 120 -1.43 9.74 -4.62
CA PHE A 120 -1.78 11.17 -4.76
C PHE A 120 -3.06 11.53 -4.02
N THR A 121 -4.07 10.67 -4.09
CA THR A 121 -5.35 10.90 -3.39
C THR A 121 -5.15 10.86 -1.89
N ALA A 122 -4.42 9.87 -1.36
CA ALA A 122 -4.12 9.75 0.06
C ALA A 122 -3.33 10.95 0.59
N TYR A 123 -2.22 11.30 -0.07
CA TYR A 123 -1.41 12.45 0.33
C TYR A 123 -2.16 13.77 0.15
N GLY A 124 -2.93 13.91 -0.92
CA GLY A 124 -3.80 15.07 -1.15
C GLY A 124 -4.79 15.27 -0.01
N VAL A 125 -5.43 14.20 0.48
CA VAL A 125 -6.33 14.26 1.64
C VAL A 125 -5.58 14.65 2.91
N PHE A 126 -4.37 14.12 3.15
CA PHE A 126 -3.57 14.51 4.32
C PHE A 126 -3.17 15.98 4.29
N PHE A 127 -2.69 16.48 3.15
CA PHE A 127 -2.37 17.90 2.99
C PHE A 127 -3.62 18.78 3.09
N TRP A 128 -4.73 18.37 2.51
CA TRP A 128 -6.00 19.10 2.64
C TRP A 128 -6.43 19.20 4.11
N ARG A 129 -6.34 18.12 4.89
CA ARG A 129 -6.63 18.14 6.33
C ARG A 129 -5.67 19.05 7.10
N TYR A 130 -4.37 19.01 6.77
CA TYR A 130 -3.38 19.90 7.34
C TYR A 130 -3.65 21.38 7.05
N LEU A 131 -4.07 21.73 5.84
CA LEU A 131 -4.37 23.11 5.47
C LEU A 131 -5.66 23.64 6.14
N ASN A 132 -6.63 22.77 6.41
CA ASN A 132 -7.89 23.17 7.05
C ASN A 132 -7.81 23.19 8.58
N ILE A 133 -7.09 22.22 9.20
CA ILE A 133 -6.99 22.06 10.66
C ILE A 133 -5.53 21.72 11.03
N PRO A 134 -4.59 22.66 10.87
CA PRO A 134 -3.15 22.39 11.00
C PRO A 134 -2.76 21.89 12.39
N GLN A 135 -3.45 22.32 13.45
CA GLN A 135 -3.21 21.89 14.82
C GLN A 135 -3.42 20.37 15.02
N ASN A 136 -4.38 19.76 14.33
CA ASN A 136 -4.67 18.32 14.45
C ASN A 136 -3.80 17.47 13.51
N TRP A 137 -3.15 18.10 12.54
CA TRP A 137 -2.42 17.43 11.46
C TRP A 137 -0.98 17.93 11.34
N ALA A 138 -0.44 18.54 12.41
CA ALA A 138 0.87 19.19 12.39
C ALA A 138 2.01 18.24 11.98
N TYR A 139 1.87 16.94 12.30
CA TYR A 139 2.81 15.90 11.90
C TYR A 139 2.90 15.72 10.38
N VAL A 140 1.84 16.01 9.61
CA VAL A 140 1.85 15.96 8.14
C VAL A 140 2.80 17.01 7.57
N GLY A 141 2.78 18.22 8.14
CA GLY A 141 3.66 19.32 7.74
C GLY A 141 5.11 19.18 8.24
N SER A 142 5.42 18.14 9.02
CA SER A 142 6.78 17.91 9.50
C SER A 142 7.75 17.56 8.36
N ALA A 143 9.01 17.96 8.48
CA ALA A 143 10.04 17.62 7.49
C ALA A 143 10.14 16.11 7.26
N TRP A 144 10.05 15.29 8.32
CA TRP A 144 10.08 13.83 8.23
C TRP A 144 8.95 13.26 7.38
N SER A 145 7.74 13.77 7.58
CA SER A 145 6.57 13.39 6.80
C SER A 145 6.75 13.75 5.32
N ILE A 146 7.11 15.01 5.04
CA ILE A 146 7.32 15.49 3.67
C ILE A 146 8.39 14.67 2.95
N TRP A 147 9.54 14.43 3.59
CA TRP A 147 10.60 13.61 3.01
C TRP A 147 10.15 12.18 2.73
N THR A 148 9.40 11.57 3.65
CA THR A 148 8.93 10.20 3.44
C THR A 148 7.95 10.12 2.27
N ILE A 149 7.02 11.08 2.15
CA ILE A 149 6.10 11.20 1.01
C ILE A 149 6.86 11.37 -0.31
N VAL A 150 7.88 12.23 -0.34
CA VAL A 150 8.70 12.40 -1.55
C VAL A 150 9.39 11.08 -1.90
N LEU A 151 9.99 10.41 -0.91
CA LEU A 151 10.70 9.15 -1.12
C LEU A 151 9.77 7.98 -1.50
N THR A 152 8.49 8.01 -1.14
CA THR A 152 7.50 7.03 -1.62
C THR A 152 7.05 7.32 -3.05
N LEU A 153 6.97 8.59 -3.46
CA LEU A 153 6.54 8.99 -4.81
C LEU A 153 7.62 8.83 -5.88
N ILE A 154 8.91 8.91 -5.51
CA ILE A 154 10.03 8.69 -6.44
C ILE A 154 9.94 7.35 -7.17
N PRO A 155 9.88 6.18 -6.49
CA PRO A 155 9.85 4.91 -7.18
C PRO A 155 8.59 4.76 -8.03
N GLU A 156 7.46 5.30 -7.60
CA GLU A 156 6.22 5.29 -8.38
C GLU A 156 6.33 6.14 -9.65
N THR A 157 7.00 7.28 -9.59
CA THR A 157 7.19 8.16 -10.75
C THR A 157 8.18 7.56 -11.75
N ILE A 158 9.21 6.88 -11.26
CA ILE A 158 10.24 6.23 -12.10
C ILE A 158 9.73 4.93 -12.72
N TYR A 159 8.83 4.22 -12.04
CA TYR A 159 8.31 2.91 -12.44
C TYR A 159 7.90 2.76 -13.92
N PRO A 160 7.07 3.63 -14.52
CA PRO A 160 6.63 3.44 -15.91
C PRO A 160 7.80 3.52 -16.89
N PHE A 161 8.80 4.36 -16.63
CA PHE A 161 9.98 4.48 -17.49
C PHE A 161 10.82 3.20 -17.49
N VAL A 162 11.05 2.64 -16.30
CA VAL A 162 11.76 1.36 -16.16
C VAL A 162 10.95 0.22 -16.75
N TYR A 163 9.63 0.22 -16.57
CA TYR A 163 8.73 -0.77 -17.18
C TYR A 163 8.82 -0.75 -18.71
N PHE A 164 8.71 0.42 -19.34
CA PHE A 164 8.86 0.53 -20.79
C PHE A 164 10.24 0.13 -21.28
N TRP A 165 11.29 0.46 -20.54
CA TRP A 165 12.65 0.05 -20.86
C TRP A 165 12.80 -1.48 -20.86
N VAL A 166 12.36 -2.14 -19.78
CA VAL A 166 12.39 -3.62 -19.67
C VAL A 166 11.53 -4.26 -20.76
N PHE A 167 10.31 -3.75 -20.98
CA PHE A 167 9.39 -4.28 -21.99
C PHE A 167 9.97 -4.20 -23.42
N ARG A 168 10.67 -3.11 -23.74
CA ARG A 168 11.36 -2.99 -25.04
C ARG A 168 12.55 -3.95 -25.12
N ALA A 169 13.34 -4.05 -24.07
CA ALA A 169 14.51 -4.94 -24.03
C ALA A 169 14.11 -6.42 -24.13
N SER A 170 12.98 -6.83 -23.56
CA SER A 170 12.48 -8.21 -23.67
C SER A 170 11.96 -8.53 -25.07
N LYS A 171 11.27 -7.60 -25.74
CA LYS A 171 10.84 -7.78 -27.14
C LYS A 171 12.02 -7.95 -28.11
N VAL A 172 13.08 -7.16 -27.96
CA VAL A 172 14.28 -7.27 -28.81
C VAL A 172 15.01 -8.61 -28.62
N LYS A 173 14.90 -9.24 -27.45
CA LYS A 173 15.49 -10.58 -27.21
C LYS A 173 14.66 -11.74 -27.76
N SER A 174 13.39 -11.52 -28.09
CA SER A 174 12.49 -12.56 -28.61
C SER A 174 12.44 -12.62 -30.13
N GLU A 175 13.03 -11.65 -30.83
CA GLU A 175 13.28 -11.64 -32.28
C GLU A 175 14.69 -12.18 -32.57
#